data_AF-A0A0S8K8X8-F1
#
_entry.id   AF-A0A0S8K8X8-F1
#
_cell.length_a   1.000
_cell.length_b   1.000
_cell.length_c   1.000
_cell.angle_alpha   90.00
_cell.angle_beta   90.00
_cell.angle_gamma   90.00
#
_symmetry.space_group_name_H-M   'P 1'
#
loop_
_entity.id
_entity.type
_entity.pdbx_description
1 polymer ?
#
loop_
_entity_poly.entity_id
_entity_poly.type
_entity_poly.pdbx_seq_one_letter_code
_entity_poly.pdbx_strand_id
1 'polypeptide(L)'
;MAFREVYALGWAADYPDENNWVLEVFHPTMSRNVPQWTGEDPAAEPELARRKERCFEAEKILCWDEAVIAPLFHSPVVRLAKPDL
;
A
#
# COMPACT_ATOMS: atom_id res chain seq x y z
N MET A 1 -23.80 5.15 -12.79
CA MET A 1 -23.05 5.40 -11.55
C MET A 1 -22.69 4.06 -10.95
N ALA A 2 -21.41 3.70 -10.88
CA ALA A 2 -20.97 2.54 -10.10
C ALA A 2 -20.87 2.99 -8.65
N PHE A 3 -21.62 2.36 -7.75
CA PHE A 3 -21.40 2.54 -6.31
C PHE A 3 -20.04 1.94 -5.98
N ARG A 4 -19.10 2.78 -5.55
CA ARG A 4 -17.83 2.30 -4.98
C ARG A 4 -18.14 1.82 -3.57
N GLU A 5 -18.20 0.51 -3.39
CA GLU A 5 -18.37 -0.12 -2.09
C GLU A 5 -17.06 0.02 -1.29
N VAL A 6 -17.18 0.31 0.01
CA VAL A 6 -16.04 0.40 0.92
C VAL A 6 -15.88 -0.94 1.62
N TYR A 7 -14.66 -1.46 1.65
CA TYR A 7 -14.31 -2.71 2.31
C TYR A 7 -13.07 -2.53 3.19
N ALA A 8 -12.92 -3.39 4.20
CA ALA A 8 -11.72 -3.43 5.01
C ALA A 8 -10.63 -4.26 4.32
N LEU A 9 -9.42 -3.73 4.22
CA LEU A 9 -8.24 -4.40 3.70
C LEU A 9 -7.15 -4.43 4.78
N GLY A 10 -6.49 -5.58 4.92
CA GLY A 10 -5.30 -5.74 5.75
C GLY A 10 -4.14 -6.24 4.90
N TRP A 11 -2.92 -5.83 5.26
CA TRP A 11 -1.71 -6.25 4.58
C TRP A 11 -0.59 -6.52 5.58
N ALA A 12 0.19 -7.54 5.29
CA ALA A 12 1.46 -7.82 5.93
C ALA A 12 2.52 -7.84 4.83
N ALA A 13 3.56 -7.03 4.97
CA ALA A 13 4.58 -6.90 3.94
C ALA A 13 5.26 -8.25 3.66
N ASP A 14 5.38 -8.60 2.39
CA ASP A 14 6.05 -9.83 1.95
C ASP A 14 7.58 -9.73 2.14
N TYR A 15 8.11 -8.51 2.02
CA TYR A 15 9.51 -8.17 2.19
C TYR A 15 9.65 -6.70 2.67
N PRO A 16 10.76 -6.32 3.33
CA PRO A 16 10.88 -5.02 3.99
C PRO A 16 11.28 -3.89 3.02
N ASP A 17 10.45 -3.66 1.99
CA ASP A 17 10.60 -2.56 1.04
C ASP A 17 9.21 -2.01 0.68
N GLU A 18 9.10 -0.68 0.67
CA GLU A 18 7.85 0.06 0.44
C GLU A 18 7.25 -0.20 -0.94
N ASN A 19 8.06 -0.63 -1.91
CA ASN A 19 7.59 -1.03 -3.23
C ASN A 19 6.54 -2.15 -3.18
N ASN A 20 6.61 -3.06 -2.18
CA ASN A 20 5.59 -4.08 -1.98
C ASN A 20 4.21 -3.45 -1.73
N TRP A 21 4.16 -2.27 -1.11
CA TRP A 21 2.91 -1.55 -0.86
C TRP A 21 2.49 -0.69 -2.05
N VAL A 22 3.29 0.31 -2.43
CA VAL A 22 2.87 1.31 -3.42
C VAL A 22 2.77 0.75 -4.84
N LEU A 23 3.65 -0.18 -5.22
CA LEU A 23 3.64 -0.79 -6.56
C LEU A 23 2.80 -2.08 -6.59
N GLU A 24 3.09 -3.04 -5.72
CA GLU A 24 2.52 -4.40 -5.89
C GLU A 24 1.08 -4.54 -5.35
N VAL A 25 0.63 -3.63 -4.47
CA VAL A 25 -0.75 -3.64 -3.94
C VAL A 25 -1.65 -2.60 -4.62
N PHE A 26 -1.16 -1.38 -4.88
CA PHE A 26 -2.01 -0.26 -5.33
C PHE A 26 -1.72 0.30 -6.73
N HIS A 27 -0.66 -0.14 -7.42
CA HIS A 27 -0.40 0.38 -8.76
C HIS A 27 -1.57 0.12 -9.72
N PRO A 28 -2.03 1.12 -10.49
CA PRO A 28 -3.25 0.99 -11.29
C PRO A 28 -3.23 -0.15 -12.32
N THR A 29 -2.04 -0.48 -12.86
CA THR A 29 -1.88 -1.47 -13.95
C THR A 29 -0.91 -2.61 -13.68
N MET A 30 -0.18 -2.57 -12.55
CA MET A 30 0.91 -3.53 -12.22
C MET A 30 0.64 -4.27 -10.90
N SER A 31 -0.50 -4.00 -10.27
CA SER A 31 -0.92 -4.63 -9.01
C SER A 31 -2.23 -5.38 -9.20
N ARG A 32 -2.69 -6.04 -8.13
CA ARG A 32 -4.06 -6.54 -8.06
C ARG A 32 -5.10 -5.41 -8.10
N ASN A 33 -4.72 -4.21 -7.66
CA ASN A 33 -5.52 -2.99 -7.69
C ASN A 33 -6.98 -3.24 -7.26
N VAL A 34 -7.15 -3.83 -6.06
CA VAL A 34 -8.47 -4.15 -5.53
C VAL A 34 -9.38 -2.91 -5.45
N PRO A 35 -8.88 -1.68 -5.15
CA PRO A 35 -9.69 -0.46 -5.20
C PRO A 35 -10.11 -0.02 -6.60
N GLN A 36 -9.58 -0.65 -7.66
CA GLN A 36 -9.81 -0.31 -9.07
C GLN A 36 -9.48 1.16 -9.37
N TRP A 37 -8.42 1.66 -8.75
CA TRP A 37 -7.95 3.02 -8.95
C TRP A 37 -7.25 3.16 -10.31
N THR A 38 -7.47 4.28 -11.00
CA THR A 38 -6.98 4.51 -12.38
C THR A 38 -6.19 5.81 -12.51
N GLY A 39 -5.57 6.28 -11.42
CA GLY A 39 -4.72 7.48 -11.43
C GLY A 39 -3.35 7.24 -12.08
N GLU A 40 -2.47 8.24 -11.98
CA GLU A 40 -1.12 8.17 -12.52
C GLU A 40 -0.23 7.20 -11.71
N ASP A 41 0.81 6.66 -12.36
CA ASP A 41 1.76 5.72 -11.72
C ASP A 41 2.44 6.40 -10.52
N PRO A 42 2.15 5.93 -9.29
CA PRO A 42 2.72 6.54 -8.09
C PRO A 42 4.22 6.23 -7.92
N ALA A 43 4.79 5.25 -8.64
CA ALA A 43 6.12 4.67 -8.40
C ALA A 43 7.02 4.56 -9.65
N ALA A 44 6.79 5.33 -10.72
CA ALA A 44 7.38 5.18 -12.06
C ALA A 44 8.93 5.19 -12.25
N GLU A 45 9.78 5.13 -11.20
CA GLU A 45 11.24 5.30 -11.32
C GLU A 45 12.05 4.24 -10.62
N PRO A 46 12.99 3.62 -11.35
CA PRO A 46 13.78 2.52 -10.83
C PRO A 46 14.92 2.97 -9.89
N GLU A 47 15.31 4.25 -9.90
CA GLU A 47 16.53 4.77 -9.25
C GLU A 47 16.46 4.74 -7.72
N LEU A 48 17.32 3.92 -7.10
CA LEU A 48 17.30 3.62 -5.67
C LEU A 48 17.44 4.87 -4.78
N ALA A 49 18.22 5.87 -5.23
CA ALA A 49 18.50 7.08 -4.48
C ALA A 49 17.27 7.97 -4.26
N ARG A 50 16.28 7.92 -5.16
CA ARG A 50 15.04 8.70 -5.07
C ARG A 50 13.83 7.88 -4.64
N ARG A 51 14.00 6.57 -4.43
CA ARG A 51 12.89 5.66 -4.08
C ARG A 51 12.14 6.09 -2.83
N LYS A 52 12.83 6.52 -1.77
CA LYS A 52 12.17 6.94 -0.52
C LYS A 52 11.26 8.15 -0.71
N GLU A 53 11.76 9.19 -1.36
CA GLU A 53 10.97 10.41 -1.65
C GLU A 53 9.78 10.07 -2.54
N ARG A 54 9.99 9.22 -3.54
CA ARG A 54 8.93 8.78 -4.46
C ARG A 54 7.86 7.95 -3.77
N CYS A 55 8.24 7.02 -2.90
CA CYS A 55 7.29 6.23 -2.13
C CYS A 55 6.47 7.12 -1.18
N PHE A 56 7.08 8.16 -0.62
CA PHE A 56 6.35 9.15 0.18
C PHE A 56 5.31 9.91 -0.66
N GLU A 57 5.67 10.38 -1.86
CA GLU A 57 4.71 11.04 -2.76
C GLU A 57 3.61 10.07 -3.23
N ALA A 58 3.96 8.80 -3.50
CA ALA A 58 3.00 7.74 -3.79
C ALA A 58 1.96 7.57 -2.67
N GLU A 59 2.42 7.44 -1.42
CA GLU A 59 1.53 7.32 -0.27
C GLU A 59 0.64 8.55 -0.09
N LYS A 60 1.18 9.75 -0.32
CA LYS A 60 0.42 11.01 -0.25
C LYS A 60 -0.69 11.05 -1.29
N ILE A 61 -0.44 10.60 -2.53
CA ILE A 61 -1.49 10.47 -3.55
C ILE A 61 -2.58 9.51 -3.07
N LEU A 62 -2.18 8.32 -2.61
CA LEU A 62 -3.12 7.26 -2.19
C LEU A 62 -3.97 7.66 -0.97
N CYS A 63 -3.40 8.37 0.01
CA CYS A 63 -4.04 8.62 1.29
C CYS A 63 -4.66 10.02 1.42
N TRP A 64 -4.02 11.03 0.84
CA TRP A 64 -4.37 12.44 1.08
C TRP A 64 -4.97 13.11 -0.15
N ASP A 65 -4.28 13.04 -1.29
CA ASP A 65 -4.69 13.81 -2.48
C ASP A 65 -5.91 13.16 -3.17
N GLU A 66 -5.95 11.83 -3.28
CA GLU A 66 -7.03 11.10 -3.95
C GLU A 66 -7.89 10.21 -3.03
N ALA A 67 -7.46 9.99 -1.79
CA ALA A 67 -8.16 9.15 -0.80
C ALA A 67 -8.59 7.79 -1.38
N VAL A 68 -7.69 7.14 -2.13
CA VAL A 68 -7.85 5.79 -2.66
C VAL A 68 -8.00 4.78 -1.52
N ILE A 69 -7.25 5.01 -0.44
CA ILE A 69 -7.34 4.27 0.82
C ILE A 69 -7.42 5.23 2.01
N ALA A 70 -7.97 4.72 3.11
CA ALA A 70 -7.92 5.37 4.42
C ALA A 70 -7.18 4.45 5.41
N PRO A 71 -5.88 4.69 5.69
CA PRO A 71 -5.14 3.90 6.66
C PRO A 71 -5.77 4.03 8.05
N LEU A 72 -5.95 2.89 8.73
CA LEU A 72 -6.54 2.86 10.08
C LEU A 72 -5.49 2.73 11.17
N PHE A 73 -4.56 1.78 11.04
CA PHE A 73 -3.49 1.53 12.01
C PHE A 73 -2.42 0.60 11.42
N HIS A 74 -1.21 0.64 12.00
CA HIS A 74 -0.24 -0.46 11.90
C HIS A 74 -0.46 -1.43 13.05
N SER A 75 -0.79 -2.69 12.74
CA SER A 75 -1.11 -3.67 13.77
C SER A 75 0.16 -4.14 14.49
N PRO A 76 0.22 -4.10 15.84
CA PRO A 76 1.22 -4.87 16.55
C PRO A 76 0.95 -6.37 16.34
N VAL A 77 2.01 -7.16 16.26
CA VAL A 77 1.93 -8.61 16.25
C VAL A 77 2.21 -9.11 17.66
N VAL A 78 1.17 -9.52 18.38
CA VAL A 78 1.31 -10.17 19.68
C VAL A 78 1.38 -11.67 19.46
N ARG A 79 2.47 -12.31 19.91
CA ARG A 79 2.62 -13.78 19.85
C ARG A 79 2.77 -14.33 21.26
N LEU A 80 2.01 -15.38 21.55
CA LEU A 80 2.15 -16.19 22.75
C LEU A 80 2.81 -17.51 22.34
N ALA A 81 3.97 -17.81 22.92
CA ALA A 81 4.63 -19.09 22.78
C ALA A 81 4.37 -19.93 24.04
N LYS A 82 4.24 -21.25 23.85
CA LYS A 82 4.25 -22.19 24.98
C LYS A 82 5.62 -22.09 25.70
N PRO A 83 5.67 -22.16 27.04
CA PRO A 83 6.93 -22.01 27.78
C PRO A 83 8.01 -23.04 27.46
N ASP A 84 7.64 -24.24 27.00
CA ASP A 84 8.54 -25.39 26.88
C ASP A 84 8.91 -25.74 25.43
N LEU A 85 9.16 -24.74 24.59
CA LEU A 85 9.81 -24.87 23.27
C LEU A 85 11.32 -24.66 23.39
#